data_AF-A0A2C9U554-F1
#
_entry.id   AF-A0A2C9U554-F1
#
_cell.length_a   1.000
_cell.length_b   1.000
_cell.length_c   1.000
_cell.angle_alpha   90.00
_cell.angle_beta   90.00
_cell.angle_gamma   90.00
#
_symmetry.space_group_name_H-M   'P 1'
#
loop_
_entity.id
_entity.type
_entity.pdbx_description
1 polymer ?
#
loop_
_entity_poly.entity_id
_entity_poly.type
_entity_poly.pdbx_seq_one_letter_code
_entity_poly.pdbx_strand_id
1 'polypeptide(L)'
;MRVFAFIVSFLLFTSLWLPTLAEECGTQAGGAICPGYKCCSKSGWCGNSIYHCCKGCQSNCGHPRCFADHPIVGIPRGGGGDIFRKNI
;
A
#
# COMPACT_ATOMS: atom_id res chain seq x y z
N MET A 1 7.26 -46.11 8.52
CA MET A 1 5.83 -45.68 8.47
C MET A 1 5.53 -44.53 9.42
N ARG A 2 5.88 -44.60 10.71
CA ARG A 2 5.60 -43.54 11.69
C ARG A 2 6.40 -42.23 11.46
N VAL A 3 7.69 -42.33 11.11
CA VAL A 3 8.56 -41.17 10.81
C VAL A 3 8.06 -40.36 9.61
N PHE A 4 7.60 -41.04 8.56
CA PHE A 4 7.00 -40.39 7.39
C PHE A 4 5.73 -39.62 7.76
N ALA A 5 4.90 -40.17 8.66
CA ALA A 5 3.69 -39.48 9.13
C ALA A 5 4.04 -38.18 9.90
N PHE A 6 5.12 -38.16 10.68
CA PHE A 6 5.57 -36.95 11.38
C PHE A 6 6.14 -35.89 10.42
N ILE A 7 6.90 -36.31 9.40
CA ILE A 7 7.46 -35.40 8.38
C ILE A 7 6.32 -34.76 7.55
N VAL A 8 5.35 -35.57 7.12
CA VAL A 8 4.17 -35.07 6.38
C VAL A 8 3.34 -34.12 7.24
N SER A 9 3.15 -34.41 8.52
CA SER A 9 2.43 -33.53 9.45
C SER A 9 3.11 -32.17 9.63
N PHE A 10 4.45 -32.15 9.78
CA PHE A 10 5.23 -30.92 9.92
C PHE A 10 5.19 -30.05 8.67
N LEU A 11 5.28 -30.64 7.48
CA LEU A 11 5.23 -29.93 6.18
C LEU A 11 3.85 -29.32 5.89
N LEU A 12 2.78 -29.97 6.36
CA LEU A 12 1.42 -29.44 6.26
C LEU A 12 1.20 -28.27 7.24
N PHE A 13 1.80 -28.33 8.43
CA PHE A 13 1.66 -27.28 9.46
C PHE A 13 2.37 -25.96 9.09
N THR A 14 3.54 -26.03 8.44
CA THR A 14 4.31 -24.84 8.04
C THR A 14 3.70 -24.10 6.85
N SER A 15 2.94 -24.81 6.00
CA SER A 15 2.26 -24.24 4.83
C SER A 15 1.03 -23.41 5.21
N LEU A 16 0.47 -23.63 6.40
CA LEU A 16 -0.73 -22.95 6.90
C LEU A 16 -0.43 -21.63 7.65
N TRP A 17 0.86 -21.28 7.79
CA TRP A 17 1.35 -20.14 8.56
C TRP A 17 2.17 -19.16 7.69
N LEU A 18 1.75 -18.93 6.45
CA LEU A 18 2.24 -17.78 5.69
C LEU A 18 1.32 -16.57 5.94
N PRO A 19 1.63 -15.66 6.88
CA PRO A 19 1.06 -14.33 6.84
C PRO A 19 1.64 -13.65 5.61
N THR A 20 0.90 -13.66 4.51
CA THR A 20 1.23 -12.82 3.37
C THR A 20 0.95 -11.39 3.79
N LEU A 21 1.98 -10.67 4.26
CA LEU A 21 2.00 -9.20 4.18
C LEU A 21 2.13 -8.83 2.70
N ALA A 22 1.10 -9.17 1.92
CA ALA A 22 0.99 -8.72 0.56
C ALA A 22 0.53 -7.28 0.63
N GLU A 23 1.26 -6.44 -0.08
CA GLU A 23 0.89 -5.06 -0.24
C GLU A 23 -0.45 -4.97 -1.01
N GLU A 24 -1.35 -4.11 -0.55
CA GLU A 24 -2.75 -4.05 -0.96
C GLU A 24 -2.96 -3.13 -2.17
N CYS A 25 -2.02 -2.23 -2.42
CA CYS A 25 -2.12 -1.21 -3.46
C CYS A 25 -0.75 -0.72 -3.95
N GLY A 26 -0.76 0.02 -5.06
CA GLY A 26 0.41 0.69 -5.60
C GLY A 26 1.31 -0.23 -6.43
N THR A 27 2.51 0.26 -6.75
CA THR A 27 3.50 -0.45 -7.57
C THR A 27 3.83 -1.86 -7.08
N GLN A 28 3.88 -2.04 -5.76
CA GLN A 28 4.09 -3.30 -5.07
C GLN A 28 2.93 -4.31 -5.23
N ALA A 29 1.73 -3.84 -5.56
CA ALA A 29 0.55 -4.64 -5.85
C ALA A 29 0.19 -4.61 -7.35
N GLY A 30 1.16 -4.38 -8.23
CA GLY A 30 0.94 -4.32 -9.68
C GLY A 30 0.09 -3.13 -10.14
N GLY A 31 0.05 -2.06 -9.36
CA GLY A 31 -0.77 -0.88 -9.63
C GLY A 31 -2.20 -0.98 -9.10
N ALA A 32 -2.50 -1.92 -8.20
CA ALA A 32 -3.82 -2.03 -7.59
C ALA A 32 -4.20 -0.75 -6.83
N ILE A 33 -5.50 -0.41 -6.86
CA ILE A 33 -6.07 0.74 -6.17
C ILE A 33 -6.87 0.27 -4.96
N CYS A 34 -6.78 1.03 -3.87
CA CYS A 34 -7.52 0.74 -2.67
C CYS A 34 -9.05 0.81 -2.88
N PRO A 35 -9.81 -0.19 -2.37
CA PRO A 35 -11.26 -0.15 -2.40
C PRO A 35 -11.80 0.97 -1.50
N GLY A 36 -12.95 1.54 -1.86
CA GLY A 36 -13.61 2.59 -1.06
C GLY A 36 -12.90 3.95 -1.11
N TYR A 37 -12.16 4.24 -2.18
CA TYR A 37 -11.43 5.50 -2.39
C TYR A 37 -10.44 5.86 -1.28
N LYS A 38 -9.94 4.86 -0.54
CA LYS A 38 -8.88 5.06 0.45
C LYS A 38 -7.58 5.43 -0.23
N CYS A 39 -6.69 6.11 0.48
CA CYS A 39 -5.38 6.45 -0.04
C CYS A 39 -4.45 5.24 -0.03
N CYS A 40 -3.62 5.12 -1.05
CA CYS A 40 -2.53 4.15 -1.09
C CYS A 40 -1.26 4.78 -0.54
N SER A 41 -0.76 4.26 0.59
CA SER A 41 0.48 4.74 1.19
C SER A 41 1.71 4.44 0.32
N LYS A 42 2.84 5.05 0.67
CA LYS A 42 4.14 4.71 0.07
C LYS A 42 4.49 3.22 0.23
N SER A 43 4.13 2.65 1.37
CA SER A 43 4.43 1.26 1.68
C SER A 43 3.54 0.29 0.94
N GLY A 44 2.36 0.69 0.47
CA GLY A 44 1.44 -0.18 -0.30
C GLY A 44 0.18 -0.57 0.46
N TRP A 45 -0.19 0.23 1.46
CA TRP A 45 -1.28 -0.05 2.38
C TRP A 45 -2.42 0.93 2.21
N CYS A 46 -3.63 0.44 2.36
CA CYS A 46 -4.85 1.23 2.19
C CYS A 46 -5.31 1.88 3.48
N GLY A 47 -5.42 3.21 3.48
CA GLY A 47 -5.90 3.95 4.65
C GLY A 47 -6.30 5.39 4.37
N ASN A 48 -6.96 6.03 5.35
CA ASN A 48 -7.39 7.42 5.25
C ASN A 48 -6.62 8.34 6.21
N SER A 49 -5.71 7.80 7.00
CA SER A 49 -4.90 8.62 7.91
C SER A 49 -3.89 9.47 7.12
N ILE A 50 -3.42 10.56 7.72
CA ILE A 50 -2.38 11.44 7.18
C ILE A 50 -1.16 10.64 6.69
N TYR A 51 -0.73 9.61 7.43
CA TYR A 51 0.40 8.75 7.04
C TYR A 51 0.19 7.98 5.71
N HIS A 52 -1.06 7.69 5.34
CA HIS A 52 -1.38 6.96 4.10
C HIS A 52 -1.60 7.93 2.95
N CYS A 53 -2.24 9.07 3.23
CA CYS A 53 -2.68 10.01 2.21
C CYS A 53 -1.70 11.13 1.87
N CYS A 54 -0.69 11.36 2.70
CA CYS A 54 0.21 12.50 2.55
C CYS A 54 1.53 12.10 1.88
N LYS A 55 2.67 12.37 2.52
CA LYS A 55 4.00 12.25 1.88
C LYS A 55 4.23 10.84 1.34
N GLY A 56 4.41 10.74 0.01
CA GLY A 56 4.70 9.48 -0.67
C GLY A 56 3.47 8.61 -0.97
N CYS A 57 2.25 9.15 -0.86
CA CYS A 57 1.06 8.48 -1.34
C CYS A 57 1.14 8.17 -2.84
N GLN A 58 0.71 6.97 -3.25
CA GLN A 58 0.80 6.48 -4.63
C GLN A 58 -0.49 6.72 -5.44
N SER A 59 -1.66 6.53 -4.83
CA SER A 59 -2.96 6.72 -5.47
C SER A 59 -4.01 7.20 -4.48
N ASN A 60 -5.06 7.86 -4.98
CA ASN A 60 -6.14 8.45 -4.16
C ASN A 60 -5.64 9.47 -3.11
N CYS A 61 -4.57 10.20 -3.45
CA CYS A 61 -3.90 11.17 -2.59
C CYS A 61 -4.65 12.51 -2.59
N GLY A 62 -5.66 12.64 -1.74
CA GLY A 62 -6.54 13.83 -1.72
C GLY A 62 -6.98 14.26 -0.33
N HIS A 63 -6.26 13.87 0.73
CA HIS A 63 -6.74 14.12 2.09
C HIS A 63 -6.51 15.58 2.50
N PRO A 64 -7.56 16.35 2.85
CA PRO A 64 -7.46 17.80 3.08
C PRO A 64 -6.54 18.16 4.25
N ARG A 65 -6.33 17.22 5.18
CA ARG A 65 -5.40 17.39 6.31
C ARG A 65 -3.92 17.32 5.91
N CYS A 66 -3.56 16.87 4.72
CA CYS A 66 -2.17 16.85 4.27
C CYS A 66 -1.58 18.25 4.04
N PHE A 67 -2.44 19.25 3.88
CA PHE A 67 -2.05 20.64 3.68
C PHE A 67 -2.03 21.46 4.99
N ALA A 68 -2.47 20.87 6.11
CA ALA A 68 -2.74 21.60 7.35
C ALA A 68 -1.53 21.69 8.32
N ASP A 69 -0.40 21.04 8.02
CA ASP A 69 0.76 20.98 8.93
C ASP A 69 1.88 21.99 8.60
N HIS A 70 1.72 22.88 7.61
CA HIS A 70 2.76 23.87 7.29
C HIS A 70 2.24 25.32 7.40
N PRO A 71 2.52 26.05 8.50
CA PRO A 71 2.12 27.44 8.63
C PRO A 71 2.90 28.41 7.74
N ILE A 72 4.14 28.12 7.31
CA ILE A 72 4.92 29.03 6.46
C ILE A 72 5.88 28.18 5.61
N VAL A 73 6.19 28.62 4.37
CA VAL A 73 6.99 27.97 3.31
C VAL A 73 6.17 27.12 2.33
N GLY A 74 5.70 27.79 1.27
CA GLY A 74 4.99 27.18 0.14
C GLY A 74 5.93 26.46 -0.84
N ILE A 75 6.19 25.17 -0.61
CA ILE A 75 6.62 24.25 -1.68
C ILE A 75 6.10 22.83 -1.41
N PRO A 76 5.11 22.31 -2.15
CA PRO A 76 4.87 20.88 -2.18
C PRO A 76 5.91 20.23 -3.11
N ARG A 77 7.03 19.78 -2.54
CA ARG A 77 7.98 18.92 -3.27
C ARG A 77 7.63 17.43 -3.08
N GLY A 78 6.84 16.92 -4.02
CA GLY A 78 7.29 15.77 -4.83
C GLY A 78 6.71 14.38 -4.53
N GLY A 79 6.13 13.82 -5.60
CA GLY A 79 5.85 12.40 -5.85
C GLY A 79 4.41 12.22 -6.33
N GLY A 80 4.04 12.33 -7.61
CA GLY A 80 4.76 11.94 -8.82
C GLY A 80 4.17 10.62 -9.34
N GLY A 81 2.95 10.67 -9.89
CA GLY A 81 2.28 9.59 -10.60
C GLY A 81 1.46 10.18 -11.74
N ASP A 82 2.04 10.11 -12.94
CA ASP A 82 1.41 10.13 -14.27
C ASP A 82 0.26 11.13 -14.54
N ILE A 83 0.71 12.24 -15.10
CA ILE A 83 0.16 12.95 -16.25
C ILE A 83 -0.70 12.00 -17.13
N PHE A 84 -2.01 11.97 -16.92
CA PHE A 84 -2.97 11.47 -17.89
C PHE A 84 -3.05 12.47 -19.06
N ARG A 85 -1.94 12.59 -19.80
CA ARG A 85 -1.91 13.09 -21.17
C ARG A 85 -2.54 12.00 -22.02
N LYS A 86 -3.87 11.91 -21.99
CA LYS A 86 -4.63 11.16 -22.99
C LYS A 86 -5.12 12.17 -24.01
N ASN A 87 -4.44 12.15 -25.16
CA ASN A 87 -4.70 12.87 -26.40
C ASN A 87 -6.13 13.43 -26.54
N ILE A 88 -6.22 14.75 -26.71
CA ILE A 88 -7.16 15.42 -27.62
C ILE A 88 -6.33 16.36 -28.50
#